data_AF-A0A835AIQ8-F1
#
_entry.id   AF-A0A835AIQ8-F1
#
_cell.length_a   1.000
_cell.length_b   1.000
_cell.length_c   1.000
_cell.angle_alpha   90.00
_cell.angle_beta   90.00
_cell.angle_gamma   90.00
#
_symmetry.space_group_name_H-M   'P 1'
#
loop_
_entity.id
_entity.type
_entity.pdbx_description
1 polymer ?
#
loop_
_entity_poly.entity_id
_entity_poly.type
_entity_poly.pdbx_seq_one_letter_code
_entity_poly.pdbx_strand_id
1 'polypeptide(L)'
;MELLEVWWLVIEGWVPAELLSTDTSYDVYLVYKLAYEHDGLRWGESCAEVDGVHTTDAIVSFVDEDAVRVDGVAYPVTRSEGWMELWLGEFHHMYDKSAIKVSVSEKTDTYAKKGLIIEGMEIREKSLAIS
;
A
#
# COMPACT_ATOMS: atom_id res chain seq x y z
N MET A 1 -9.44 10.90 8.58
CA MET A 1 -8.42 11.85 9.07
C MET A 1 -7.60 12.26 7.85
N GLU A 2 -7.25 13.54 7.73
CA GLU A 2 -6.47 14.07 6.61
C GLU A 2 -5.04 14.41 7.07
N LEU A 3 -4.06 14.09 6.23
CA LEU A 3 -2.66 14.49 6.40
C LEU A 3 -2.52 15.99 6.11
N LEU A 4 -2.23 16.78 7.14
CA LEU A 4 -2.11 18.24 6.98
C LEU A 4 -0.86 18.63 6.18
N GLU A 5 0.33 18.23 6.63
CA GLU A 5 1.60 18.46 5.91
C GLU A 5 2.75 17.69 6.56
N VAL A 6 3.57 16.97 5.79
CA VAL A 6 4.81 16.32 6.25
C VAL A 6 5.88 16.32 5.17
N TRP A 7 7.16 16.27 5.56
CA TRP A 7 8.27 16.08 4.62
C TRP A 7 8.55 14.61 4.30
N TRP A 8 8.34 13.74 5.28
CA TRP A 8 8.59 12.30 5.20
C TRP A 8 7.30 11.59 5.58
N LEU A 9 6.73 10.84 4.64
CA LEU A 9 5.54 10.05 4.87
C LEU A 9 5.95 8.58 5.03
N VAL A 10 5.51 7.96 6.13
CA VAL A 10 5.56 6.52 6.33
C VAL A 10 4.22 6.07 6.90
N ILE A 11 3.62 5.07 6.29
CA ILE A 11 2.40 4.42 6.75
C ILE A 11 2.74 2.97 6.98
N GLU A 12 2.48 2.48 8.20
CA GLU A 12 2.74 1.10 8.57
C GLU A 12 1.45 0.43 9.05
N GLY A 13 1.26 -0.82 8.65
CA GLY A 13 0.22 -1.70 9.13
C GLY A 13 0.83 -2.97 9.70
N TRP A 14 0.20 -3.50 10.74
CA TRP A 14 0.56 -4.77 11.35
C TRP A 14 -0.70 -5.60 11.58
N VAL A 15 -0.63 -6.89 11.25
CA VAL A 15 -1.67 -7.85 11.58
C VAL A 15 -1.05 -9.11 12.20
N PRO A 16 -1.60 -9.62 13.32
CA PRO A 16 -1.28 -10.94 13.81
C PRO A 16 -1.64 -12.00 12.78
N ALA A 17 -0.70 -12.88 12.45
CA ALA A 17 -0.90 -13.88 11.40
C ALA A 17 -2.04 -14.88 11.74
N GLU A 18 -2.33 -15.08 13.04
CA GLU A 18 -3.45 -15.89 13.54
C GLU A 18 -4.85 -15.43 13.08
N LEU A 19 -4.98 -14.19 12.61
CA LEU A 19 -6.24 -13.66 12.06
C LEU A 19 -6.44 -14.02 10.59
N LEU A 20 -5.43 -14.63 9.95
CA LEU A 20 -5.42 -14.99 8.54
C LEU A 20 -5.44 -16.51 8.37
N SER A 21 -6.14 -17.01 7.35
CA SER A 21 -6.05 -18.39 6.90
C SER A 21 -4.59 -18.73 6.54
N THR A 22 -4.14 -19.91 6.97
CA THR A 22 -2.82 -20.48 6.63
C THR A 22 -2.84 -21.13 5.25
N ASP A 23 -1.66 -21.39 4.68
CA ASP A 23 -1.47 -21.95 3.33
C ASP A 23 -2.23 -21.14 2.27
N THR A 24 -2.16 -19.81 2.41
CA THR A 24 -2.93 -18.86 1.62
C THR A 24 -2.05 -17.67 1.22
N SER A 25 -2.13 -17.28 -0.05
CA SER A 25 -1.54 -16.04 -0.56
C SER A 25 -2.48 -14.86 -0.33
N TYR A 26 -1.92 -13.70 -0.03
CA TYR A 26 -2.66 -12.47 0.19
C TYR A 26 -2.09 -11.32 -0.64
N ASP A 27 -2.97 -10.47 -1.12
CA ASP A 27 -2.65 -9.15 -1.65
C ASP A 27 -2.99 -8.08 -0.60
N VAL A 28 -2.17 -7.02 -0.53
CA VAL A 28 -2.36 -5.92 0.41
C VAL A 28 -2.55 -4.61 -0.34
N TYR A 29 -3.55 -3.83 0.09
CA TYR A 29 -3.90 -2.56 -0.53
C TYR A 29 -3.97 -1.45 0.51
N LEU A 30 -3.47 -0.26 0.19
CA LEU A 30 -3.81 0.98 0.88
C LEU A 30 -5.07 1.58 0.24
N VAL A 31 -6.08 1.88 1.04
CA VAL A 31 -7.30 2.55 0.57
C VAL A 31 -7.32 3.98 1.07
N TYR A 32 -7.38 4.92 0.12
CA TYR A 32 -7.23 6.34 0.41
C TYR A 32 -7.95 7.23 -0.59
N LYS A 33 -8.06 8.51 -0.23
CA LYS A 33 -8.53 9.62 -1.04
C LYS A 33 -7.48 10.73 -1.02
N LEU A 34 -7.55 11.57 -2.03
CA LEU A 34 -6.87 12.86 -2.03
C LEU A 34 -7.90 13.96 -1.77
N ALA A 35 -7.59 14.84 -0.83
CA ALA A 35 -8.37 16.05 -0.57
C ALA A 35 -8.37 16.96 -1.80
N TYR A 36 -9.30 17.92 -1.83
CA TYR A 36 -9.31 18.93 -2.90
C TYR A 36 -7.97 19.70 -2.95
N GLU A 37 -7.40 20.02 -1.80
CA GLU A 37 -6.05 20.61 -1.67
C GLU A 37 -5.01 19.55 -1.28
N HIS A 38 -4.59 18.72 -2.22
CA HIS A 38 -3.45 17.81 -2.04
C HIS A 38 -2.24 18.30 -2.85
N ASP A 39 -1.03 18.01 -2.37
CA ASP A 39 0.20 18.27 -3.11
C ASP A 39 1.35 17.40 -2.61
N GLY A 40 2.41 17.29 -3.42
CA GLY A 40 3.69 16.69 -3.07
C GLY A 40 3.73 15.17 -2.95
N LEU A 41 2.61 14.47 -3.08
CA LEU A 41 2.54 13.00 -3.16
C LEU A 41 2.86 12.53 -4.58
N ARG A 42 3.87 11.68 -4.74
CA ARG A 42 4.38 11.17 -6.00
C ARG A 42 4.72 9.68 -5.85
N TRP A 43 5.99 9.33 -5.99
CA TRP A 43 6.48 7.96 -5.96
C TRP A 43 6.99 7.59 -4.58
N GLY A 44 6.72 6.35 -4.19
CA GLY A 44 7.16 5.78 -2.93
C GLY A 44 7.65 4.35 -3.08
N GLU A 45 7.99 3.78 -1.94
CA GLU A 45 8.40 2.39 -1.79
C GLU A 45 7.45 1.71 -0.81
N SER A 46 6.99 0.52 -1.16
CA SER A 46 6.26 -0.35 -0.25
C SER A 46 7.02 -1.65 0.01
N CYS A 47 6.80 -2.19 1.21
CA CYS A 47 7.39 -3.45 1.65
C CYS A 47 6.34 -4.27 2.41
N ALA A 48 6.24 -5.56 2.08
CA ALA A 48 5.48 -6.54 2.84
C ALA A 48 6.42 -7.59 3.45
N GLU A 49 6.28 -7.84 4.74
CA GLU A 49 7.16 -8.69 5.54
C GLU A 49 6.38 -9.73 6.33
N VAL A 50 6.91 -10.94 6.40
CA VAL A 50 6.41 -12.04 7.24
C VAL A 50 7.51 -12.40 8.24
N ASP A 51 7.25 -12.22 9.54
CA ASP A 51 8.24 -12.42 10.61
C ASP A 51 9.59 -11.70 10.37
N GLY A 52 9.53 -10.49 9.79
CA GLY A 52 10.71 -9.67 9.47
C GLY A 52 11.47 -10.08 8.21
N VAL A 53 10.95 -11.04 7.44
CA VAL A 53 11.49 -11.42 6.12
C VAL A 53 10.68 -10.74 5.03
N HIS A 54 11.37 -9.99 4.16
CA HIS A 54 10.75 -9.33 3.01
C HIS A 54 10.16 -10.36 2.04
N THR A 55 8.92 -10.14 1.64
CA THR A 55 8.19 -10.95 0.65
C THR A 55 7.90 -10.16 -0.62
N THR A 56 7.67 -8.86 -0.49
CA THR A 56 7.55 -7.92 -1.61
C THR A 56 8.29 -6.65 -1.26
N ASP A 57 9.04 -6.12 -2.23
CA ASP A 57 9.49 -4.74 -2.31
C ASP A 57 8.96 -4.15 -3.63
N ALA A 58 8.22 -3.04 -3.58
CA ALA A 58 7.62 -2.46 -4.76
C ALA A 58 7.80 -0.93 -4.82
N ILE A 59 7.93 -0.41 -6.04
CA ILE A 59 7.83 1.03 -6.30
C ILE A 59 6.36 1.33 -6.55
N VAL A 60 5.84 2.36 -5.89
CA VAL A 60 4.44 2.75 -5.99
C VAL A 60 4.32 4.20 -6.40
N SER A 61 3.21 4.56 -7.02
CA SER A 61 2.77 5.95 -7.18
C SER A 61 1.50 6.19 -6.35
N PHE A 62 1.44 7.31 -5.64
CA PHE A 62 0.23 7.75 -4.94
C PHE A 62 -0.74 8.52 -5.86
N VAL A 63 -0.34 8.77 -7.11
CA VAL A 63 -1.14 9.47 -8.11
C VAL A 63 -0.99 8.78 -9.47
N ASP A 64 -2.04 8.80 -10.29
CA ASP A 64 -2.02 8.31 -11.67
C ASP A 64 -2.13 9.51 -12.63
N GLU A 65 -1.17 10.43 -12.53
CA GLU A 65 -1.15 11.69 -13.30
C GLU A 65 -0.29 11.59 -14.58
N ASP A 66 0.57 10.59 -14.68
CA ASP A 66 1.47 10.43 -15.82
C ASP A 66 0.72 9.87 -17.03
N ALA A 67 0.87 10.52 -18.19
CA ALA A 67 0.28 10.04 -19.44
C ALA A 67 0.82 8.66 -19.88
N VAL A 68 1.96 8.23 -19.32
CA VAL A 68 2.61 6.96 -19.59
C VAL A 68 2.98 6.31 -18.26
N ARG A 69 2.40 5.16 -17.97
CA ARG A 69 2.78 4.34 -16.81
C ARG A 69 4.15 3.72 -17.02
N VAL A 70 4.94 3.72 -15.95
CA VAL A 70 6.27 3.11 -15.92
C VAL A 70 6.13 1.63 -15.54
N ASP A 71 6.83 0.77 -16.27
CA ASP A 71 6.84 -0.67 -15.99
C ASP A 71 7.43 -0.95 -14.60
N GLY A 72 6.82 -1.88 -13.87
CA GLY A 72 7.20 -2.20 -12.49
C GLY A 72 6.77 -1.21 -11.40
N VAL A 73 6.01 -0.16 -11.73
CA VAL A 73 5.40 0.75 -10.75
C VAL A 73 3.94 0.39 -10.51
N ALA A 74 3.55 0.26 -9.25
CA ALA A 74 2.15 0.09 -8.87
C ALA A 74 1.43 1.46 -8.86
N TYR A 75 0.32 1.56 -9.56
CA TYR A 75 -0.50 2.77 -9.64
C TYR A 75 -1.84 2.55 -8.91
N PRO A 76 -2.45 3.61 -8.37
CA PRO A 76 -3.73 3.49 -7.70
C PRO A 76 -4.84 3.21 -8.71
N VAL A 77 -5.85 2.48 -8.28
CA VAL A 77 -7.07 2.19 -9.05
C VAL A 77 -8.24 2.86 -8.37
N THR A 78 -9.06 3.57 -9.15
CA THR A 78 -10.25 4.25 -8.64
C THR A 78 -11.34 3.27 -8.19
N ARG A 79 -11.94 3.56 -7.04
CA ARG A 79 -13.10 2.91 -6.42
C ARG A 79 -14.32 3.86 -6.44
N SER A 80 -15.36 3.54 -5.68
CA SER A 80 -16.54 4.40 -5.55
C SER A 80 -16.24 5.70 -4.79
N GLU A 81 -16.97 6.76 -5.13
CA GLU A 81 -16.97 8.06 -4.43
C GLU A 81 -15.59 8.76 -4.37
N GLY A 82 -14.69 8.47 -5.31
CA GLY A 82 -13.35 9.05 -5.36
C GLY A 82 -12.33 8.35 -4.47
N TRP A 83 -12.70 7.26 -3.77
CA TRP A 83 -11.72 6.39 -3.13
C TRP A 83 -10.82 5.76 -4.18
N MET A 84 -9.61 5.42 -3.77
CA MET A 84 -8.64 4.70 -4.57
C MET A 84 -8.05 3.58 -3.73
N GLU A 85 -7.59 2.53 -4.40
CA GLU A 85 -6.75 1.50 -3.79
C GLU A 85 -5.41 1.41 -4.50
N LEU A 86 -4.34 1.32 -3.72
CA LEU A 86 -2.98 1.13 -4.20
C LEU A 86 -2.45 -0.20 -3.68
N TRP A 87 -2.07 -1.09 -4.58
CA TRP A 87 -1.44 -2.35 -4.22
C TRP A 87 -0.05 -2.07 -3.61
N LEU A 88 0.19 -2.64 -2.43
CA LEU A 88 1.43 -2.46 -1.67
C LEU A 88 2.33 -3.69 -1.70
N GLY A 89 1.77 -4.86 -2.01
CA GLY A 89 2.53 -6.09 -2.08
C GLY A 89 1.69 -7.33 -1.83
N GLU A 90 2.35 -8.47 -1.93
CA GLU A 90 1.79 -9.78 -1.63
C GLU A 90 2.67 -10.56 -0.65
N PHE A 91 2.05 -11.49 0.07
CA PHE A 91 2.77 -12.44 0.92
C PHE A 91 2.04 -13.79 0.97
N HIS A 92 2.76 -14.84 1.36
CA HIS A 92 2.19 -16.17 1.60
C HIS A 92 2.24 -16.49 3.10
N HIS A 93 1.08 -16.81 3.68
CA HIS A 93 0.97 -17.15 5.10
C HIS A 93 1.10 -18.66 5.31
N MET A 94 2.18 -19.10 5.93
CA MET A 94 2.40 -20.50 6.34
C MET A 94 2.01 -20.71 7.82
N TYR A 95 1.75 -21.95 8.22
CA TYR A 95 1.31 -22.34 9.57
C TYR A 95 2.21 -21.90 10.74
N ASP A 96 3.48 -21.59 10.48
CA ASP A 96 4.49 -21.27 11.49
C ASP A 96 4.72 -19.76 11.67
N LYS A 97 3.94 -18.90 11.01
CA LYS A 97 4.18 -17.45 10.99
C LYS A 97 3.37 -16.72 12.04
N SER A 98 3.93 -15.62 12.55
CA SER A 98 3.37 -14.90 13.71
C SER A 98 2.93 -13.48 13.41
N ALA A 99 3.65 -12.76 12.54
CA ALA A 99 3.43 -11.34 12.30
C ALA A 99 3.59 -10.97 10.84
N ILE A 100 2.60 -10.22 10.33
CA ILE A 100 2.67 -9.59 9.02
C ILE A 100 2.83 -8.10 9.22
N LYS A 101 3.86 -7.52 8.61
CA LYS A 101 4.08 -6.07 8.59
C LYS A 101 4.04 -5.58 7.15
N VAL A 102 3.33 -4.49 6.93
CA VAL A 102 3.31 -3.82 5.62
C VAL A 102 3.62 -2.35 5.84
N SER A 103 4.46 -1.79 4.98
CA SER A 103 4.78 -0.38 5.01
C SER A 103 4.73 0.21 3.61
N VAL A 104 4.42 1.50 3.54
CA VAL A 104 4.61 2.32 2.35
C VAL A 104 5.14 3.68 2.77
N SER A 105 6.11 4.19 2.02
CA SER A 105 6.73 5.47 2.34
C SER A 105 6.99 6.32 1.11
N GLU A 106 6.91 7.62 1.30
CA GLU A 106 7.37 8.61 0.35
C GLU A 106 8.27 9.60 1.06
N LYS A 107 9.55 9.58 0.68
CA LYS A 107 10.65 10.24 1.40
C LYS A 107 11.40 11.26 0.54
N THR A 108 10.88 11.58 -0.64
CA THR A 108 11.45 12.63 -1.50
C THR A 108 11.53 13.95 -0.74
N ASP A 109 12.64 14.66 -0.86
CA ASP A 109 12.90 15.92 -0.15
C ASP A 109 12.42 17.16 -0.93
N THR A 110 11.88 16.95 -2.12
CA THR A 110 11.55 18.03 -3.06
C THR A 110 10.28 18.79 -2.67
N TYR A 111 9.27 18.09 -2.15
CA TYR A 111 7.96 18.66 -1.83
C TYR A 111 7.42 18.10 -0.52
N ALA A 112 6.74 18.95 0.25
CA ALA A 112 5.95 18.52 1.40
C ALA A 112 4.67 17.83 0.92
N LYS A 113 4.27 16.76 1.61
CA LYS A 113 3.12 15.91 1.30
C LYS A 113 1.93 16.37 2.12
N LYS A 114 0.79 16.59 1.47
CA LYS A 114 -0.46 16.95 2.15
C LYS A 114 -1.70 16.43 1.42
N GLY A 115 -2.82 16.42 2.12
CA GLY A 115 -4.14 16.10 1.56
C GLY A 115 -4.40 14.59 1.40
N LEU A 116 -3.59 13.72 2.01
CA LEU A 116 -3.86 12.28 2.02
C LEU A 116 -4.93 11.95 3.07
N ILE A 117 -6.01 11.30 2.65
CA ILE A 117 -7.08 10.83 3.54
C ILE A 117 -7.10 9.30 3.50
N ILE A 118 -6.79 8.65 4.61
CA ILE A 118 -6.68 7.17 4.67
C ILE A 118 -7.96 6.58 5.25
N GLU A 119 -8.50 5.57 4.58
CA GLU A 119 -9.50 4.66 5.15
C GLU A 119 -8.83 3.55 5.95
N GLY A 120 -7.85 2.88 5.35
CA GLY A 120 -7.06 1.84 6.01
C GLY A 120 -6.25 1.01 5.04
N MET A 121 -5.66 -0.08 5.55
CA MET A 121 -5.09 -1.14 4.72
C MET A 121 -6.05 -2.32 4.67
N GLU A 122 -6.20 -2.90 3.49
CA GLU A 122 -6.99 -4.11 3.28
C GLU A 122 -6.07 -5.27 2.88
N ILE A 123 -6.22 -6.40 3.56
CA ILE A 123 -5.54 -7.66 3.24
C ILE A 123 -6.59 -8.60 2.67
N ARG A 124 -6.36 -9.12 1.46
CA ARG A 124 -7.34 -9.92 0.72
C ARG A 124 -6.74 -11.24 0.30
N GLU A 125 -7.44 -12.33 0.54
CA GLU A 125 -7.04 -13.65 0.03
C GLU A 125 -6.96 -13.59 -1.51
N LYS A 126 -5.83 -14.05 -2.05
CA LYS A 126 -5.63 -14.15 -3.48
C LYS A 126 -6.35 -15.39 -3.97
N SER A 127 -7.48 -15.20 -4.66
CA SER A 127 -8.18 -16.31 -5.28
C SER A 127 -7.27 -16.96 -6.32
N LEU A 128 -7.02 -18.26 -6.20
CA LEU A 128 -6.41 -19.05 -7.27
C LEU A 128 -7.26 -18.86 -8.52
N ALA A 129 -6.66 -18.34 -9.59
CA ALA A 129 -7.29 -18.38 -10.91
C ALA A 129 -7.53 -19.86 -11.23
N ILE A 130 -8.80 -20.28 -11.26
CA ILE A 130 -9.16 -21.59 -11.77
C ILE A 130 -8.90 -21.52 -13.27
N SER A 131 -7.75 -22.05 -13.70
CA SER A 131 -7.36 -22.20 -15.10
C SER A 131 -8.23 -23.22 -15.82
#